data_AF-A0A4Q4D0Y0-F1
#
_entry.id   AF-A0A4Q4D0Y0-F1
#
_cell.length_a   1.000
_cell.length_b   1.000
_cell.length_c   1.000
_cell.angle_alpha   90.00
_cell.angle_beta   90.00
_cell.angle_gamma   90.00
#
_symmetry.space_group_name_H-M   'P 1'
#
loop_
_entity.id
_entity.type
_entity.pdbx_description
1 polymer ?
#
loop_
_entity_poly.entity_id
_entity_poly.type
_entity_poly.pdbx_seq_one_letter_code
_entity_poly.pdbx_strand_id
1 'polypeptide(L)'
;MVVEEWDQAWTTLDGYRGVNANMHTVEALLAVGDVRRAERILTRVVHGFALSNMWRIPEHFDAEWNPVPGYNRDEPAHPFRPYGATIGHWFEWSRLTLSLRAALGDEAPGWLLDDARSLFDAGVREGWAVDGAEGFVYTVDWDGTPVVRQRMHWVVTEALAAAATLHRATGDPMYAVCHAQWWAYAERHLIDRDGGSWHHELGPDNRPGGGTWAGKPDVYHAFQATLVPRLPAAPGFARALAAGLLDT
;
A
#
# COMPACT_ATOMS: atom_id res chain seq x y z
N MET A 1 14.95 6.23 9.22
CA MET A 1 14.69 5.35 8.06
C MET A 1 15.58 4.14 8.17
N VAL A 2 15.07 2.96 7.80
CA VAL A 2 15.89 1.76 7.59
C VAL A 2 16.56 1.82 6.21
N VAL A 3 17.61 1.01 6.04
CA VAL A 3 18.35 0.85 4.78
C VAL A 3 17.98 -0.48 4.13
N GLU A 4 18.10 -0.56 2.80
CA GLU A 4 17.53 -1.65 2.01
C GLU A 4 18.29 -2.97 2.16
N GLU A 5 19.59 -2.95 1.85
CA GLU A 5 20.33 -4.18 1.57
C GLU A 5 21.81 -4.01 1.91
N TRP A 6 22.39 -5.07 2.47
CA TRP A 6 23.83 -5.26 2.62
C TRP A 6 24.26 -6.42 1.73
N ASP A 7 25.53 -6.45 1.35
CA ASP A 7 26.11 -7.63 0.74
C ASP A 7 25.98 -8.85 1.67
N GLN A 8 26.12 -10.07 1.11
CA GLN A 8 25.94 -11.31 1.86
C GLN A 8 26.87 -11.42 3.09
N ALA A 9 28.03 -10.77 3.05
CA ALA A 9 29.01 -10.73 4.13
C ALA A 9 28.68 -9.70 5.22
N TRP A 10 27.66 -8.85 5.03
CA TRP A 10 27.28 -7.76 5.93
C TRP A 10 28.40 -6.73 6.14
N THR A 11 29.21 -6.50 5.12
CA THR A 11 30.37 -5.59 5.15
C THR A 11 30.15 -4.32 4.34
N THR A 12 29.39 -4.42 3.25
CA THR A 12 29.16 -3.32 2.32
C THR A 12 27.68 -3.02 2.26
N LEU A 13 27.31 -1.80 2.64
CA LEU A 13 25.95 -1.30 2.51
C LEU A 13 25.72 -0.86 1.06
N ASP A 14 24.61 -1.30 0.46
CA ASP A 14 24.22 -0.84 -0.87
C ASP A 14 23.94 0.67 -0.88
N GLY A 15 24.18 1.34 -2.02
CA GLY A 15 23.96 2.78 -2.17
C GLY A 15 22.49 3.17 -2.29
N TYR A 16 21.58 2.23 -2.52
CA TYR A 16 20.15 2.45 -2.69
C TYR A 16 19.40 2.59 -1.36
N ARG A 17 18.37 3.42 -1.35
CA ARG A 17 17.40 3.54 -0.26
C ARG A 17 16.00 3.43 -0.83
N GLY A 18 15.20 2.50 -0.30
CA GLY A 18 13.80 2.30 -0.68
C GLY A 18 12.83 2.72 0.43
N VAL A 19 11.73 3.36 0.07
CA VAL A 19 10.62 3.57 1.04
C VAL A 19 9.80 2.32 1.24
N ASN A 20 9.79 1.37 0.30
CA ASN A 20 9.10 0.09 0.44
C ASN A 20 9.53 -0.67 1.71
N ALA A 21 10.83 -0.87 1.92
CA ALA A 21 11.34 -1.49 3.15
C ALA A 21 10.96 -0.69 4.43
N ASN A 22 10.87 0.65 4.31
CA ASN A 22 10.44 1.50 5.41
C ASN A 22 8.94 1.39 5.71
N MET A 23 8.11 1.17 4.69
CA MET A 23 6.67 0.92 4.82
C MET A 23 6.40 -0.35 5.62
N HIS A 24 6.99 -1.48 5.22
CA HIS A 24 6.86 -2.73 5.97
C HIS A 24 7.56 -2.67 7.34
N THR A 25 8.58 -1.83 7.51
CA THR A 25 9.12 -1.54 8.85
C THR A 25 8.07 -0.83 9.73
N VAL A 26 7.33 0.14 9.20
CA VAL A 26 6.23 0.80 9.93
C VAL A 26 5.16 -0.23 10.31
N GLU A 27 4.76 -1.09 9.38
CA GLU A 27 3.82 -2.17 9.66
C GLU A 27 4.31 -3.07 10.80
N ALA A 28 5.56 -3.52 10.75
CA ALA A 28 6.17 -4.34 11.79
C ALA A 28 6.26 -3.62 13.15
N LEU A 29 6.63 -2.33 13.15
CA LEU A 29 6.71 -1.51 14.36
C LEU A 29 5.33 -1.35 15.01
N LEU A 30 4.29 -1.09 14.22
CA LEU A 30 2.91 -1.01 14.72
C LEU A 30 2.43 -2.37 15.27
N ALA A 31 2.80 -3.48 14.62
CA ALA A 31 2.47 -4.82 15.10
C ALA A 31 3.09 -5.13 16.48
N VAL A 32 4.30 -4.63 16.76
CA VAL A 32 4.95 -4.79 18.07
C VAL A 32 4.63 -3.68 19.07
N GLY A 33 3.99 -2.60 18.63
CA GLY A 33 3.57 -1.45 19.45
C GLY A 33 4.59 -0.32 19.59
N ASP A 34 5.60 -0.24 18.72
CA ASP A 34 6.59 0.84 18.71
C ASP A 34 6.11 2.04 17.87
N VAL A 35 5.11 2.74 18.42
CA VAL A 35 4.45 3.88 17.76
C VAL A 35 5.40 5.05 17.49
N ARG A 36 6.38 5.29 18.37
CA ARG A 36 7.32 6.43 18.25
C ARG A 36 8.26 6.28 17.06
N ARG A 37 8.71 5.07 16.75
CA ARG A 37 9.55 4.83 15.55
C ARG A 37 8.70 4.85 14.29
N ALA A 38 7.49 4.28 14.34
CA ALA A 38 6.54 4.31 13.24
C ALA A 38 6.21 5.76 12.84
N GLU A 39 5.88 6.61 13.82
CA GLU A 39 5.59 8.03 13.62
C GLU A 39 6.73 8.76 12.88
N ARG A 40 7.99 8.60 13.30
CA ARG A 40 9.11 9.28 12.63
C ARG A 40 9.25 8.90 11.16
N ILE A 41 8.96 7.65 10.81
CA ILE A 41 9.01 7.20 9.41
C ILE A 41 7.81 7.77 8.64
N LEU A 42 6.61 7.66 9.20
CA LEU A 42 5.38 8.20 8.62
C LEU A 42 5.47 9.71 8.39
N THR A 43 5.95 10.48 9.37
CA THR A 43 6.17 11.93 9.22
C THR A 43 7.12 12.23 8.05
N ARG A 44 8.19 11.45 7.89
CA ARG A 44 9.15 11.71 6.81
C ARG A 44 8.60 11.32 5.44
N VAL A 45 7.95 10.16 5.33
CA VAL A 45 7.48 9.64 4.04
C VAL A 45 6.15 10.28 3.63
N VAL A 46 5.14 10.23 4.49
CA VAL A 46 3.79 10.70 4.18
C VAL A 46 3.73 12.22 4.29
N HIS A 47 4.02 12.77 5.48
CA HIS A 47 3.92 14.22 5.73
C HIS A 47 5.07 15.04 5.11
N GLY A 48 6.13 14.36 4.64
CA GLY A 48 7.27 14.97 3.97
C GLY A 48 7.21 14.73 2.46
N PHE A 49 7.64 13.54 2.04
CA PHE A 49 7.83 13.22 0.63
C PHE A 49 6.53 13.20 -0.18
N ALA A 50 5.48 12.54 0.32
CA ALA A 50 4.20 12.43 -0.39
C ALA A 50 3.55 13.81 -0.53
N LEU A 51 3.38 14.53 0.59
CA LEU A 51 2.78 15.86 0.62
C LEU A 51 3.50 16.84 -0.33
N SER A 52 4.83 16.80 -0.38
CA SER A 52 5.64 17.68 -1.23
C SER A 52 5.65 17.28 -2.71
N ASN A 53 5.08 16.13 -3.07
CA ASN A 53 5.11 15.58 -4.43
C ASN A 53 3.72 15.20 -4.95
N MET A 54 2.70 16.00 -4.61
CA MET A 54 1.30 15.77 -5.03
C MET A 54 0.80 14.35 -4.68
N TRP A 55 1.26 13.80 -3.56
CA TRP A 55 0.97 12.46 -3.04
C TRP A 55 1.59 11.29 -3.82
N ARG A 56 2.35 11.56 -4.89
CA ARG A 56 3.13 10.54 -5.59
C ARG A 56 4.40 10.25 -4.81
N ILE A 57 4.37 9.24 -3.95
CA ILE A 57 5.52 8.87 -3.12
C ILE A 57 6.68 8.44 -4.03
N PRO A 58 7.85 9.12 -3.98
CA PRO A 58 9.04 8.60 -4.63
C PRO A 58 9.46 7.30 -3.95
N GLU A 59 9.67 6.23 -4.72
CA GLU A 59 10.03 4.92 -4.15
C GLU A 59 11.53 4.76 -3.91
N HIS A 60 12.33 5.45 -4.72
CA HIS A 60 13.75 5.19 -4.93
C HIS A 60 14.60 6.42 -4.59
N PHE A 61 15.64 6.19 -3.79
CA PHE A 61 16.54 7.24 -3.32
C PHE A 61 18.00 6.78 -3.35
N ASP A 62 18.91 7.75 -3.42
CA ASP A 62 20.34 7.54 -3.21
C ASP A 62 20.70 7.38 -1.72
N ALA A 63 21.99 7.20 -1.43
CA ALA A 63 22.49 6.95 -0.08
C ALA A 63 22.20 8.10 0.90
N GLU A 64 22.06 9.32 0.37
CA GLU A 64 21.79 10.57 1.08
C GLU A 64 20.28 10.88 1.20
N TRP A 65 19.40 9.99 0.73
CA TRP A 65 17.94 10.19 0.67
C TRP A 65 17.49 11.31 -0.28
N ASN A 66 18.21 11.54 -1.38
CA ASN A 66 17.69 12.33 -2.50
C ASN A 66 16.86 11.41 -3.42
N PRO A 67 15.65 11.83 -3.85
CA PRO A 67 14.86 11.06 -4.80
C PRO A 67 15.62 10.79 -6.10
N VAL A 68 15.44 9.61 -6.68
CA VAL A 68 15.97 9.23 -7.99
C VAL A 68 14.80 8.92 -8.94
N PRO A 69 14.16 9.95 -9.55
CA PRO A 69 12.91 9.77 -10.30
C PRO A 69 13.04 8.87 -11.53
N GLY A 70 14.25 8.70 -12.06
CA GLY A 70 14.55 7.86 -13.23
C GLY A 70 14.92 6.41 -12.93
N TYR A 71 14.90 5.99 -11.66
CA TYR A 71 15.30 4.64 -11.28
C TYR A 71 14.44 3.58 -11.99
N ASN A 72 15.07 2.59 -12.63
CA ASN A 72 14.43 1.54 -13.41
C ASN A 72 13.50 1.99 -14.55
N ARG A 73 13.67 3.21 -15.10
CA ARG A 73 12.86 3.69 -16.23
C ARG A 73 12.89 2.75 -17.45
N ASP A 74 14.02 2.10 -17.71
CA ASP A 74 14.19 1.15 -18.82
C ASP A 74 13.68 -0.27 -18.50
N GLU A 75 13.35 -0.54 -17.23
CA GLU A 75 12.74 -1.78 -16.75
C GLU A 75 11.54 -1.47 -15.82
N PRO A 76 10.46 -0.86 -16.35
CA PRO A 76 9.43 -0.25 -15.53
C PRO A 76 8.63 -1.24 -14.69
N ALA A 77 8.55 -2.50 -15.11
CA ALA A 77 7.85 -3.57 -14.42
C ALA A 77 8.77 -4.45 -13.56
N HIS A 78 9.94 -3.94 -13.13
CA HIS A 78 10.85 -4.66 -12.24
C HIS A 78 10.11 -5.15 -10.97
N PRO A 79 10.15 -6.45 -10.62
CA PRO A 79 9.24 -7.05 -9.63
C PRO A 79 9.23 -6.42 -8.23
N PHE A 80 10.36 -5.83 -7.82
CA PHE A 80 10.54 -5.25 -6.47
C PHE A 80 10.78 -3.75 -6.46
N ARG A 81 11.12 -3.16 -7.62
CA ARG A 81 11.58 -1.77 -7.74
C ARG A 81 11.06 -1.17 -9.06
N PRO A 82 9.73 -1.20 -9.29
CA PRO A 82 9.17 -0.75 -10.56
C PRO A 82 9.37 0.75 -10.74
N TYR A 83 9.43 1.22 -11.98
CA TYR A 83 9.54 2.65 -12.26
C TYR A 83 8.29 3.42 -11.85
N GLY A 84 8.51 4.64 -11.36
CA GLY A 84 7.46 5.62 -11.05
C GLY A 84 6.98 5.50 -9.62
N ALA A 85 5.73 5.88 -9.39
CA ALA A 85 5.07 5.78 -8.11
C ALA A 85 4.07 4.63 -8.11
N THR A 86 4.07 3.83 -7.04
CA THR A 86 3.27 2.61 -6.94
C THR A 86 1.94 2.87 -6.26
N ILE A 87 0.84 2.72 -6.98
CA ILE A 87 -0.52 3.08 -6.51
C ILE A 87 -0.89 2.34 -5.23
N GLY A 88 -0.60 1.03 -5.16
CA GLY A 88 -0.92 0.20 -3.99
C GLY A 88 -0.27 0.70 -2.70
N HIS A 89 0.97 1.21 -2.78
CA HIS A 89 1.66 1.74 -1.61
C HIS A 89 0.96 2.98 -1.04
N TRP A 90 0.27 3.78 -1.85
CA TRP A 90 -0.43 4.96 -1.32
C TRP A 90 -1.60 4.55 -0.41
N PHE A 91 -2.31 3.48 -0.78
CA PHE A 91 -3.35 2.90 0.07
C PHE A 91 -2.76 2.25 1.33
N GLU A 92 -1.64 1.54 1.20
CA GLU A 92 -0.97 0.93 2.35
C GLU A 92 -0.46 1.99 3.33
N TRP A 93 0.22 3.03 2.85
CA TRP A 93 0.63 4.17 3.66
C TRP A 93 -0.56 4.88 4.30
N SER A 94 -1.69 5.03 3.60
CA SER A 94 -2.93 5.57 4.17
C SER A 94 -3.42 4.74 5.36
N ARG A 95 -3.53 3.41 5.18
CA ARG A 95 -3.91 2.46 6.25
C ARG A 95 -2.95 2.50 7.44
N LEU A 96 -1.64 2.50 7.20
CA LEU A 96 -0.63 2.52 8.26
C LEU A 96 -0.64 3.85 9.04
N THR A 97 -0.86 4.97 8.35
CA THR A 97 -1.05 6.29 8.97
C THR A 97 -2.25 6.30 9.91
N LEU A 98 -3.37 5.71 9.50
CA LEU A 98 -4.58 5.59 10.33
C LEU A 98 -4.41 4.60 11.49
N SER A 99 -3.63 3.55 11.28
CA SER A 99 -3.29 2.59 12.34
C SER A 99 -2.45 3.25 13.44
N LEU A 100 -1.48 4.09 13.06
CA LEU A 100 -0.75 4.94 14.00
C LEU A 100 -1.70 5.90 14.73
N ARG A 101 -2.58 6.59 13.99
CA ARG A 101 -3.57 7.51 14.58
C ARG A 101 -4.41 6.81 15.64
N ALA A 102 -4.91 5.61 15.35
CA ALA A 102 -5.68 4.82 16.29
C ALA A 102 -4.85 4.40 17.52
N ALA A 103 -3.58 4.07 17.33
CA ALA A 103 -2.68 3.69 18.42
C ALA A 103 -2.30 4.86 19.34
N LEU A 104 -2.24 6.09 18.82
CA LEU A 104 -1.95 7.31 19.58
C LEU A 104 -3.19 7.88 20.30
N GLY A 105 -4.40 7.57 19.83
CA GLY A 105 -5.64 8.07 20.44
C GLY A 105 -5.73 9.60 20.41
N ASP A 106 -6.03 10.21 21.55
CA ASP A 106 -6.20 11.66 21.68
C ASP A 106 -4.90 12.46 21.45
N GLU A 107 -3.73 11.81 21.55
CA GLU A 107 -2.43 12.43 21.27
C GLU A 107 -2.11 12.47 19.77
N ALA A 108 -2.94 11.87 18.93
CA ALA A 108 -2.69 11.77 17.50
C ALA A 108 -2.73 13.15 16.82
N PRO A 109 -1.67 13.57 16.09
CA PRO A 109 -1.69 14.82 15.36
C PRO A 109 -2.68 14.79 14.19
N GLY A 110 -3.32 15.94 13.93
CA GLY A 110 -4.40 16.05 12.94
C GLY A 110 -4.02 15.63 11.51
N TRP A 111 -2.76 15.88 11.12
CA TRP A 111 -2.26 15.54 9.78
C TRP A 111 -2.38 14.04 9.46
N LEU A 112 -2.39 13.15 10.45
CA LEU A 112 -2.50 11.72 10.20
C LEU A 112 -3.80 11.35 9.47
N LEU A 113 -4.90 12.04 9.78
CA LEU A 113 -6.17 11.80 9.08
C LEU A 113 -6.18 12.48 7.71
N ASP A 114 -5.75 13.74 7.65
CA ASP A 114 -5.81 14.54 6.43
C ASP A 114 -4.90 13.97 5.33
N ASP A 115 -3.69 13.55 5.69
CA ASP A 115 -2.73 12.98 4.75
C ASP A 115 -3.15 11.56 4.32
N ALA A 116 -3.73 10.76 5.22
CA ALA A 116 -4.24 9.43 4.87
C ALA A 116 -5.41 9.53 3.87
N ARG A 117 -6.31 10.51 4.04
CA ARG A 117 -7.36 10.80 3.05
C ARG A 117 -6.77 11.23 1.72
N SER A 118 -5.78 12.10 1.74
CA SER A 118 -5.18 12.63 0.52
C SER A 118 -4.43 11.56 -0.29
N LEU A 119 -3.74 10.64 0.39
CA LEU A 119 -3.14 9.46 -0.25
C LEU A 119 -4.20 8.55 -0.88
N PHE A 120 -5.28 8.27 -0.16
CA PHE A 120 -6.39 7.46 -0.66
C PHE A 120 -7.03 8.10 -1.90
N ASP A 121 -7.37 9.39 -1.82
CA ASP A 121 -7.99 10.12 -2.93
C ASP A 121 -7.07 10.20 -4.15
N ALA A 122 -5.76 10.36 -3.95
CA ALA A 122 -4.78 10.28 -5.02
C ALA A 122 -4.74 8.89 -5.66
N GLY A 123 -4.73 7.83 -4.85
CA GLY A 123 -4.70 6.44 -5.33
C GLY A 123 -5.94 6.10 -6.15
N VAL A 124 -7.12 6.59 -5.74
CA VAL A 124 -8.35 6.44 -6.51
C VAL A 124 -8.28 7.21 -7.82
N ARG A 125 -7.91 8.50 -7.77
CA ARG A 125 -7.88 9.38 -8.93
C ARG A 125 -6.93 8.91 -10.03
N GLU A 126 -5.77 8.39 -9.65
CA GLU A 126 -4.68 8.07 -10.59
C GLU A 126 -4.54 6.56 -10.84
N GLY A 127 -5.18 5.73 -10.03
CA GLY A 127 -5.07 4.29 -10.12
C GLY A 127 -6.31 3.59 -10.69
N TRP A 128 -7.52 4.00 -10.28
CA TRP A 128 -8.74 3.22 -10.54
C TRP A 128 -9.32 3.48 -11.92
N ALA A 129 -9.36 2.45 -12.77
CA ALA A 129 -10.00 2.47 -14.09
C ALA A 129 -9.56 3.61 -15.03
N VAL A 130 -8.35 4.14 -14.80
CA VAL A 130 -7.77 5.28 -15.51
C VAL A 130 -7.40 4.99 -16.96
N ASP A 131 -7.43 3.71 -17.36
CA ASP A 131 -7.04 3.24 -18.68
C ASP A 131 -8.18 2.55 -19.45
N GLY A 132 -9.41 2.73 -18.98
CA GLY A 132 -10.65 2.28 -19.65
C GLY A 132 -11.18 0.90 -19.21
N ALA A 133 -10.48 0.18 -18.33
CA ALA A 133 -10.93 -1.09 -17.76
C ALA A 133 -10.94 -1.03 -16.22
N GLU A 134 -11.82 -1.79 -15.55
CA GLU A 134 -11.84 -1.83 -14.08
C GLU A 134 -10.49 -2.29 -13.48
N GLY A 135 -10.27 -1.98 -12.20
CA GLY A 135 -9.05 -2.33 -11.48
C GLY A 135 -8.06 -1.17 -11.38
N PHE A 136 -7.12 -1.33 -10.46
CA PHE A 136 -6.02 -0.39 -10.26
C PHE A 136 -4.84 -0.74 -11.17
N VAL A 137 -4.29 0.26 -11.88
CA VAL A 137 -2.97 0.11 -12.52
C VAL A 137 -1.88 -0.01 -11.46
N TYR A 138 -0.74 -0.62 -11.82
CA TYR A 138 0.33 -0.90 -10.88
C TYR A 138 1.15 0.35 -10.54
N THR A 139 1.64 1.06 -11.56
CA THR A 139 2.41 2.29 -11.37
C THR A 139 1.96 3.41 -12.30
N VAL A 140 2.24 4.63 -11.85
CA VAL A 140 2.12 5.87 -12.64
C VAL A 140 3.48 6.57 -12.69
N ASP A 141 3.72 7.40 -13.70
CA ASP A 141 4.87 8.29 -13.71
C ASP A 141 4.64 9.54 -12.83
N TRP A 142 5.54 10.51 -12.93
CA TRP A 142 5.52 11.71 -12.09
C TRP A 142 4.47 12.75 -12.51
N ASP A 143 3.83 12.60 -13.68
CA ASP A 143 2.67 13.41 -14.08
C ASP A 143 1.32 12.73 -13.77
N GLY A 144 1.37 11.43 -13.43
CA GLY A 144 0.20 10.61 -13.10
C GLY A 144 -0.25 9.73 -14.26
N THR A 145 0.52 9.66 -15.35
CA THR A 145 0.22 8.78 -16.49
C THR A 145 0.51 7.33 -16.12
N PRO A 146 -0.42 6.38 -16.36
CA PRO A 146 -0.17 4.96 -16.13
C PRO A 146 1.03 4.42 -16.91
N VAL A 147 1.95 3.73 -16.21
CA VAL A 147 3.13 3.09 -16.82
C VAL A 147 2.93 1.58 -16.85
N VAL A 148 2.92 0.92 -15.69
CA VAL A 148 2.66 -0.51 -15.60
C VAL A 148 1.17 -0.70 -15.32
N ARG A 149 0.46 -1.24 -16.31
CA ARG A 149 -1.02 -1.30 -16.32
C ARG A 149 -1.59 -2.62 -15.83
N GLN A 150 -0.75 -3.57 -15.48
CA GLN A 150 -1.14 -4.83 -14.86
C GLN A 150 -1.87 -4.57 -13.54
N ARG A 151 -2.83 -5.42 -13.21
CA ARG A 151 -3.56 -5.37 -11.95
C ARG A 151 -2.96 -6.41 -11.00
N MET A 152 -2.10 -5.95 -10.10
CA MET A 152 -1.59 -6.81 -9.02
C MET A 152 -2.68 -6.93 -7.94
N HIS A 153 -2.98 -8.15 -7.47
CA HIS A 153 -4.06 -8.33 -6.48
C HIS A 153 -3.85 -7.48 -5.24
N TRP A 154 -2.58 -7.30 -4.85
CA TRP A 154 -2.25 -6.69 -3.58
C TRP A 154 -2.63 -5.19 -3.55
N VAL A 155 -2.65 -4.54 -4.73
CA VAL A 155 -3.04 -3.13 -4.86
C VAL A 155 -4.50 -2.94 -4.44
N VAL A 156 -5.41 -3.80 -4.91
CA VAL A 156 -6.82 -3.67 -4.54
C VAL A 156 -7.08 -4.14 -3.10
N THR A 157 -6.32 -5.09 -2.58
CA THR A 157 -6.44 -5.51 -1.18
C THR A 157 -6.00 -4.42 -0.21
N GLU A 158 -4.94 -3.67 -0.53
CA GLU A 158 -4.54 -2.49 0.24
C GLU A 158 -5.58 -1.37 0.13
N ALA A 159 -6.15 -1.16 -1.07
CA ALA A 159 -7.24 -0.20 -1.26
C ALA A 159 -8.48 -0.56 -0.41
N LEU A 160 -8.88 -1.84 -0.39
CA LEU A 160 -9.95 -2.36 0.46
C LEU A 160 -9.67 -2.10 1.95
N ALA A 161 -8.46 -2.42 2.39
CA ALA A 161 -8.05 -2.25 3.78
C ALA A 161 -8.06 -0.75 4.17
N ALA A 162 -7.51 0.13 3.33
CA ALA A 162 -7.53 1.58 3.53
C ALA A 162 -8.95 2.15 3.56
N ALA A 163 -9.83 1.73 2.65
CA ALA A 163 -11.23 2.14 2.64
C ALA A 163 -11.94 1.74 3.94
N ALA A 164 -11.78 0.50 4.39
CA ALA A 164 -12.39 0.05 5.64
C ALA A 164 -11.86 0.82 6.86
N THR A 165 -10.54 1.10 6.92
CA THR A 165 -9.94 1.88 7.99
C THR A 165 -10.41 3.34 7.98
N LEU A 166 -10.51 3.97 6.80
CA LEU A 166 -11.04 5.33 6.65
C LEU A 166 -12.53 5.42 7.02
N HIS A 167 -13.33 4.45 6.59
CA HIS A 167 -14.75 4.38 6.96
C HIS A 167 -14.89 4.34 8.49
N ARG A 168 -14.12 3.48 9.17
CA ARG A 168 -14.13 3.39 10.64
C ARG A 168 -13.66 4.69 11.31
N ALA A 169 -12.63 5.34 10.77
CA ALA A 169 -12.08 6.55 11.36
C ALA A 169 -12.99 7.79 11.19
N THR A 170 -13.88 7.79 10.20
CA THR A 170 -14.60 9.01 9.77
C THR A 170 -16.12 8.89 9.76
N GLY A 171 -16.66 7.68 9.64
CA GLY A 171 -18.07 7.43 9.39
C GLY A 171 -18.55 7.81 7.99
N ASP A 172 -17.67 8.25 7.09
CA ASP A 172 -18.05 8.71 5.75
C ASP A 172 -18.49 7.50 4.89
N PRO A 173 -19.73 7.50 4.35
CA PRO A 173 -20.25 6.39 3.56
C PRO A 173 -19.54 6.18 2.22
N MET A 174 -18.82 7.19 1.69
CA MET A 174 -18.05 7.05 0.44
C MET A 174 -17.08 5.87 0.50
N TYR A 175 -16.36 5.72 1.61
CA TYR A 175 -15.39 4.63 1.76
C TYR A 175 -16.05 3.25 1.77
N ALA A 176 -17.27 3.12 2.30
CA ALA A 176 -18.03 1.88 2.24
C ALA A 176 -18.48 1.55 0.80
N VAL A 177 -18.84 2.56 0.01
CA VAL A 177 -19.15 2.40 -1.42
C VAL A 177 -17.93 1.94 -2.20
N CYS A 178 -16.77 2.59 -2.01
CA CYS A 178 -15.51 2.17 -2.61
C CYS A 178 -15.16 0.72 -2.23
N HIS A 179 -15.24 0.38 -0.95
CA HIS A 179 -14.99 -0.97 -0.46
C HIS A 179 -15.88 -2.00 -1.15
N ALA A 180 -17.19 -1.76 -1.24
CA ALA A 180 -18.12 -2.66 -1.92
C ALA A 180 -17.82 -2.81 -3.42
N GLN A 181 -17.48 -1.72 -4.11
CA GLN A 181 -17.10 -1.74 -5.52
C GLN A 181 -15.85 -2.59 -5.76
N TRP A 182 -14.82 -2.41 -4.96
CA TRP A 182 -13.54 -3.09 -5.11
C TRP A 182 -13.61 -4.56 -4.69
N TRP A 183 -14.44 -4.89 -3.71
CA TRP A 183 -14.71 -6.29 -3.37
C TRP A 183 -15.42 -7.01 -4.51
N ALA A 184 -16.41 -6.36 -5.13
CA ALA A 184 -17.10 -6.92 -6.28
C ALA A 184 -16.16 -7.12 -7.48
N TYR A 185 -15.20 -6.21 -7.68
CA TYR A 185 -14.14 -6.38 -8.69
C TYR A 185 -13.24 -7.58 -8.35
N ALA A 186 -12.78 -7.69 -7.10
CA ALA A 186 -11.93 -8.80 -6.67
C ALA A 186 -12.61 -10.16 -6.85
N GLU A 187 -13.88 -10.28 -6.45
CA GLU A 187 -14.68 -11.50 -6.66
C GLU A 187 -14.82 -11.87 -8.14
N ARG A 188 -14.98 -10.89 -9.03
CA ARG A 188 -15.14 -11.15 -10.47
C ARG A 188 -13.84 -11.54 -11.17
N HIS A 189 -12.72 -10.95 -10.77
CA HIS A 189 -11.50 -10.99 -11.59
C HIS A 189 -10.29 -11.62 -10.90
N LEU A 190 -10.19 -11.54 -9.57
CA LEU A 190 -9.01 -11.96 -8.83
C LEU A 190 -9.21 -13.28 -8.11
N ILE A 191 -10.38 -13.53 -7.51
CA ILE A 191 -10.61 -14.74 -6.73
C ILE A 191 -10.75 -15.94 -7.66
N ASP A 192 -9.78 -16.86 -7.58
CA ASP A 192 -9.80 -18.09 -8.36
C ASP A 192 -10.45 -19.20 -7.55
N ARG A 193 -11.72 -19.48 -7.85
CA ARG A 193 -12.50 -20.53 -7.18
C ARG A 193 -12.13 -21.94 -7.63
N ASP A 194 -11.52 -22.08 -8.81
CA ASP A 194 -11.14 -23.38 -9.37
C ASP A 194 -9.74 -23.80 -8.89
N GLY A 195 -8.78 -22.88 -8.98
CA GLY A 195 -7.39 -23.07 -8.57
C GLY A 195 -7.08 -22.67 -7.12
N GLY A 196 -8.05 -22.10 -6.40
CA GLY A 196 -7.90 -21.59 -5.03
C GLY A 196 -7.05 -20.31 -4.94
N SER A 197 -7.16 -19.57 -3.84
CA SER A 197 -6.46 -18.29 -3.65
C SER A 197 -6.86 -17.22 -4.70
N TRP A 198 -6.06 -16.18 -4.85
CA TRP A 198 -6.29 -15.06 -5.77
C TRP A 198 -5.25 -15.09 -6.89
N HIS A 199 -5.63 -14.76 -8.13
CA HIS A 199 -4.70 -14.48 -9.22
C HIS A 199 -3.81 -13.30 -8.84
N HIS A 200 -2.50 -13.51 -8.83
CA HIS A 200 -1.57 -12.48 -8.37
C HIS A 200 -1.49 -11.28 -9.30
N GLU A 201 -1.53 -11.55 -10.61
CA GLU A 201 -1.41 -10.56 -11.67
C GLU A 201 -2.50 -10.79 -12.70
N LEU A 202 -3.19 -9.72 -13.10
CA LEU A 202 -4.01 -9.68 -14.30
C LEU A 202 -3.40 -8.73 -15.33
N GLY A 203 -3.64 -9.03 -16.61
CA GLY A 203 -3.39 -8.08 -17.69
C GLY A 203 -4.31 -6.86 -17.62
N PRO A 204 -4.04 -5.81 -18.42
CA PRO A 204 -4.89 -4.62 -18.49
C PRO A 204 -6.35 -4.89 -18.92
N ASP A 205 -6.63 -6.07 -19.47
CA ASP A 205 -7.95 -6.57 -19.85
C ASP A 205 -8.63 -7.41 -18.76
N ASN A 206 -8.06 -7.44 -17.55
CA ASN A 206 -8.51 -8.23 -16.40
C ASN A 206 -8.52 -9.75 -16.62
N ARG A 207 -7.66 -10.26 -17.52
CA ARG A 207 -7.41 -11.70 -17.66
C ARG A 207 -6.19 -12.11 -16.84
N PRO A 208 -6.19 -13.30 -16.22
CA PRO A 208 -5.02 -13.79 -15.49
C PRO A 208 -3.74 -13.74 -16.33
N GLY A 209 -2.70 -13.15 -15.76
CA GLY A 209 -1.38 -12.98 -16.36
C GLY A 209 -0.29 -13.55 -15.46
N GLY A 210 0.96 -13.26 -15.85
CA GLY A 210 2.13 -13.63 -15.06
C GLY A 210 3.42 -13.10 -15.69
N GLY A 211 3.37 -11.86 -16.19
CA GLY A 211 4.50 -11.22 -16.84
C GLY A 211 5.55 -10.74 -15.83
N THR A 212 5.11 -10.11 -14.74
CA THR A 212 5.99 -9.68 -13.65
C THR A 212 6.17 -10.77 -12.61
N TRP A 213 5.09 -11.49 -12.26
CA TRP A 213 5.10 -12.53 -11.24
C TRP A 213 4.47 -13.83 -11.72
N ALA A 214 5.12 -14.96 -11.45
CA ALA A 214 4.56 -16.27 -11.77
C ALA A 214 3.77 -16.86 -10.59
N GLY A 215 2.58 -17.39 -10.89
CA GLY A 215 1.77 -18.14 -9.92
C GLY A 215 1.04 -17.24 -8.90
N LYS A 216 0.92 -17.75 -7.67
CA LYS A 216 0.20 -17.09 -6.56
C LYS A 216 1.07 -17.05 -5.31
N PRO A 217 2.17 -16.28 -5.31
CA PRO A 217 3.19 -16.33 -4.27
C PRO A 217 2.74 -15.67 -2.95
N ASP A 218 1.68 -14.87 -2.99
CA ASP A 218 1.18 -14.12 -1.84
C ASP A 218 -0.22 -14.55 -1.43
N VAL A 219 -0.39 -14.83 -0.14
CA VAL A 219 -1.70 -14.99 0.52
C VAL A 219 -1.91 -13.93 1.59
N TYR A 220 -0.86 -13.23 2.01
CA TYR A 220 -0.88 -12.31 3.13
C TYR A 220 -1.83 -11.14 2.88
N HIS A 221 -1.71 -10.45 1.75
CA HIS A 221 -2.56 -9.29 1.47
C HIS A 221 -4.01 -9.71 1.19
N ALA A 222 -4.23 -10.82 0.46
CA ALA A 222 -5.56 -11.38 0.23
C ALA A 222 -6.25 -11.78 1.55
N PHE A 223 -5.51 -12.39 2.48
CA PHE A 223 -6.04 -12.74 3.80
C PHE A 223 -6.34 -11.50 4.64
N GLN A 224 -5.44 -10.50 4.64
CA GLN A 224 -5.68 -9.24 5.34
C GLN A 224 -6.93 -8.50 4.85
N ALA A 225 -7.18 -8.49 3.53
CA ALA A 225 -8.39 -7.87 2.99
C ALA A 225 -9.68 -8.45 3.58
N THR A 226 -9.66 -9.70 4.03
CA THR A 226 -10.82 -10.36 4.67
C THR A 226 -10.94 -10.06 6.17
N LEU A 227 -9.85 -9.61 6.81
CA LEU A 227 -9.73 -9.43 8.25
C LEU A 227 -9.78 -7.97 8.69
N VAL A 228 -9.04 -7.08 8.01
CA VAL A 228 -8.92 -5.66 8.39
C VAL A 228 -10.29 -4.97 8.53
N PRO A 229 -11.29 -5.21 7.65
CA PRO A 229 -12.61 -4.61 7.83
C PRO A 229 -13.32 -5.02 9.13
N ARG A 230 -12.96 -6.16 9.71
CA ARG A 230 -13.59 -6.78 10.88
C ARG A 230 -12.82 -6.55 12.18
N LEU A 231 -11.74 -5.78 12.15
CA LEU A 231 -10.88 -5.51 13.29
C LEU A 231 -10.76 -4.00 13.53
N PRO A 232 -10.47 -3.57 14.78
CA PRO A 232 -10.08 -2.18 15.04
C PRO A 232 -8.75 -1.86 14.33
N ALA A 233 -8.51 -0.56 14.08
CA ALA A 233 -7.28 -0.10 13.41
C ALA A 233 -6.02 -0.21 14.29
N ALA A 234 -6.20 -0.33 15.61
CA ALA A 234 -5.13 -0.64 16.56
C ALA A 234 -5.70 -1.50 17.71
N PRO A 235 -4.91 -2.43 18.29
CA PRO A 235 -3.54 -2.80 17.93
C PRO A 235 -3.48 -3.53 16.56
N GLY A 236 -2.28 -3.83 16.05
CA GLY A 236 -2.12 -4.57 14.79
C GLY A 236 -2.92 -5.88 14.76
N PHE A 237 -3.35 -6.29 13.55
CA PHE A 237 -4.39 -7.32 13.35
C PHE A 237 -4.16 -8.63 14.10
N ALA A 238 -2.91 -9.13 14.18
CA ALA A 238 -2.60 -10.36 14.91
C ALA A 238 -2.86 -10.22 16.42
N ARG A 239 -2.52 -9.07 17.01
CA ARG A 239 -2.82 -8.77 18.43
C ARG A 239 -4.31 -8.55 18.65
N ALA A 240 -4.98 -7.87 17.72
CA ALA A 240 -6.42 -7.67 17.79
C ALA A 240 -7.19 -9.00 17.78
N LEU A 241 -6.79 -9.94 16.90
CA LEU A 241 -7.32 -11.30 16.87
C LEU A 241 -7.04 -12.07 18.17
N ALA A 242 -5.80 -12.03 18.66
CA ALA A 242 -5.44 -12.69 19.93
C ALA A 242 -6.21 -12.14 21.14
N ALA A 243 -6.63 -10.87 21.07
CA ALA A 243 -7.46 -10.20 22.08
C ALA A 243 -8.97 -10.42 21.88
N GLY A 244 -9.39 -11.17 20.86
CA GLY A 244 -10.81 -11.47 20.60
C GLY A 244 -11.61 -10.30 20.05
N LEU A 245 -10.96 -9.36 19.34
CA LEU A 245 -11.58 -8.13 18.82
C LEU A 245 -12.20 -8.28 17.41
N LEU A 246 -12.53 -9.50 17.01
CA LEU A 246 -13.16 -9.76 15.71
C LEU A 246 -14.65 -9.37 15.78
N ASP A 247 -15.09 -8.53 14.86
CA ASP A 247 -16.48 -8.02 14.75
C ASP A 247 -16.96 -7.20 15.95
N THR A 248 -16.03 -6.57 16.69
CA THR A 248 -16.33 -5.65 17.80
C THR A 248 -16.50 -4.20 17.36
#